data_AF-A0A954AA84-F1
#
_entry.id   AF-A0A954AA84-F1
#
_cell.length_a   1.000
_cell.length_b   1.000
_cell.length_c   1.000
_cell.angle_alpha   90.00
_cell.angle_beta   90.00
_cell.angle_gamma   90.00
#
_symmetry.space_group_name_H-M   'P 1'
#
loop_
_entity.id
_entity.type
_entity.pdbx_description
1 polymer ?
#
loop_
_entity_poly.entity_id
_entity_poly.type
_entity_poly.pdbx_seq_one_letter_code
_entity_poly.pdbx_strand_id
1 'polypeptide(L)'
;MLLQRIAGGDPDASAALLQLLYDDLRRLAEAQMRGERAAHTLQATALVHEAWVRMVGPANEPASGWEGRAHFVGAFAEAMRRVLVDHARRRGRIKRGGGCRRVPLGALDLIGDPDPELIGALDDAISRLEAHDRELSQVVRL
;
A
#
# COMPACT_ATOMS: atom_id res chain seq x y z
N MET A 1 -24.73 19.25 -11.64
CA MET A 1 -24.45 18.30 -10.52
C MET A 1 -23.09 18.62 -9.88
N LEU A 2 -22.84 18.21 -8.62
CA LEU A 2 -21.61 18.50 -7.85
C LEU A 2 -20.32 18.18 -8.64
N LEU A 3 -20.31 17.08 -9.41
CA LEU A 3 -19.20 16.66 -10.27
C LEU A 3 -18.84 17.67 -11.38
N GLN A 4 -19.84 18.37 -11.95
CA GLN A 4 -19.62 19.41 -12.96
C GLN A 4 -19.02 20.69 -12.37
N ARG A 5 -19.33 21.01 -11.11
CA ARG A 5 -18.73 22.15 -10.41
C ARG A 5 -17.26 21.91 -10.08
N ILE A 6 -16.89 20.67 -9.77
CA ILE A 6 -15.49 20.26 -9.54
C ILE A 6 -14.68 20.33 -10.84
N ALA A 7 -15.27 19.92 -11.97
CA ALA A 7 -14.64 20.12 -13.29
C ALA A 7 -14.46 21.62 -13.62
N GLY A 8 -15.26 22.51 -13.02
CA GLY A 8 -15.08 23.95 -13.08
C GLY A 8 -14.08 24.54 -12.07
N GLY A 9 -13.41 23.70 -11.26
CA GLY A 9 -12.41 24.13 -10.28
C GLY A 9 -12.99 24.70 -8.98
N ASP A 10 -14.28 24.47 -8.70
CA ASP A 10 -14.93 24.95 -7.47
C ASP A 10 -14.39 24.21 -6.22
N PRO A 11 -13.67 24.90 -5.32
CA PRO A 11 -13.06 24.28 -4.15
C PRO A 11 -14.09 23.82 -3.11
N ASP A 12 -15.23 24.49 -3.01
CA ASP A 12 -16.28 24.15 -2.05
C ASP A 12 -17.03 22.88 -2.50
N ALA A 13 -17.28 22.75 -3.81
CA ALA A 13 -17.84 21.53 -4.39
C ALA A 13 -16.89 20.33 -4.23
N SER A 14 -15.58 20.60 -4.34
CA SER A 14 -14.52 19.60 -4.17
C SER A 14 -14.45 19.10 -2.73
N ALA A 15 -14.46 20.00 -1.75
CA ALA A 15 -14.48 19.64 -0.32
C ALA A 15 -15.74 18.86 0.06
N ALA A 16 -16.91 19.27 -0.43
CA ALA A 16 -18.18 18.58 -0.17
C ALA A 16 -18.19 17.15 -0.74
N LEU A 17 -17.62 16.93 -1.94
CA LEU A 17 -17.52 15.59 -2.52
C LEU A 17 -16.55 14.71 -1.73
N LEU A 18 -15.42 15.26 -1.31
CA LEU A 18 -14.46 14.52 -0.50
C LEU A 18 -15.12 14.05 0.80
N GLN A 19 -15.84 14.92 1.51
CA GLN A 19 -16.54 14.53 2.74
C GLN A 19 -17.57 13.41 2.50
N LEU A 20 -18.33 13.49 1.41
CA LEU A 20 -19.34 12.48 1.08
C LEU A 20 -18.73 11.12 0.72
N LEU A 21 -17.56 11.11 0.06
CA LEU A 21 -16.94 9.89 -0.45
C LEU A 21 -15.77 9.39 0.41
N TYR A 22 -15.34 10.12 1.43
CA TYR A 22 -14.09 9.84 2.14
C TYR A 22 -14.02 8.40 2.69
N ASP A 23 -15.08 7.94 3.35
CA ASP A 23 -15.11 6.59 3.93
C ASP A 23 -15.12 5.50 2.85
N ASP A 24 -15.83 5.72 1.74
CA ASP A 24 -15.80 4.83 0.58
C ASP A 24 -14.40 4.76 -0.04
N LEU A 25 -13.76 5.91 -0.22
CA LEU A 25 -12.42 6.02 -0.78
C LEU A 25 -11.38 5.41 0.16
N ARG A 26 -11.51 5.59 1.48
CA ARG A 26 -10.60 4.99 2.46
C ARG A 26 -10.72 3.47 2.45
N ARG A 27 -11.93 2.90 2.41
CA ARG A 27 -12.14 1.45 2.27
C ARG A 27 -11.53 0.92 0.97
N LEU A 28 -11.66 1.67 -0.12
CA LEU A 28 -11.04 1.33 -1.40
C LEU A 28 -9.51 1.35 -1.32
N ALA A 29 -8.92 2.37 -0.67
CA ALA A 29 -7.48 2.43 -0.42
C ALA A 29 -6.98 1.25 0.41
N GLU A 30 -7.67 0.92 1.51
CA GLU A 30 -7.35 -0.24 2.35
C GLU A 30 -7.40 -1.54 1.53
N ALA A 31 -8.40 -1.70 0.65
CA ALA A 31 -8.51 -2.85 -0.22
C ALA A 31 -7.36 -2.96 -1.23
N GLN A 32 -6.96 -1.86 -1.87
CA GLN A 32 -5.82 -1.85 -2.79
C GLN A 32 -4.51 -2.16 -2.06
N MET A 33 -4.33 -1.62 -0.85
CA MET A 33 -3.12 -1.85 -0.05
C MET A 33 -2.99 -3.28 0.47
N ARG A 34 -4.09 -4.02 0.68
CA ARG A 34 -4.01 -5.45 1.06
C ARG A 34 -3.34 -6.34 0.01
N GLY A 35 -3.39 -5.94 -1.26
CA GLY A 35 -2.69 -6.62 -2.36
C GLY A 35 -1.21 -6.26 -2.47
N GLU A 36 -0.73 -5.28 -1.68
CA GLU A 36 0.65 -4.82 -1.68
C GLU A 36 1.47 -5.50 -0.58
N ARG A 37 2.80 -5.46 -0.70
CA ARG A 37 3.71 -6.08 0.29
C ARG A 37 3.57 -5.41 1.65
N ALA A 38 3.28 -6.19 2.70
CA ALA A 38 3.03 -5.75 4.08
C ALA A 38 4.03 -4.75 4.69
N ALA A 39 5.27 -4.67 4.18
CA ALA A 39 6.31 -3.77 4.66
C ALA A 39 6.22 -2.33 4.09
N HIS A 40 5.04 -1.77 3.81
CA HIS A 40 4.88 -0.39 3.34
C HIS A 40 4.56 0.61 4.45
N THR A 41 5.25 1.76 4.42
CA THR A 41 5.07 2.89 5.36
C THR A 41 3.96 3.84 4.93
N LEU A 42 3.39 3.63 3.75
CA LEU A 42 2.26 4.41 3.27
C LEU A 42 1.00 4.00 4.02
N GLN A 43 0.18 4.97 4.42
CA GLN A 43 -1.10 4.76 5.11
C GLN A 43 -2.26 4.97 4.12
N ALA A 44 -3.40 4.31 4.34
CA ALA A 44 -4.57 4.47 3.46
C ALA A 44 -5.05 5.92 3.35
N THR A 45 -5.04 6.67 4.47
CA THR A 45 -5.35 8.10 4.49
C THR A 45 -4.41 8.92 3.61
N ALA A 46 -3.10 8.63 3.67
CA ALA A 46 -2.11 9.31 2.83
C ALA A 46 -2.32 8.99 1.34
N LEU A 47 -2.67 7.74 1.02
CA LEU A 47 -2.99 7.32 -0.34
C LEU A 47 -4.20 8.08 -0.90
N VAL A 48 -5.27 8.22 -0.12
CA VAL A 48 -6.47 8.99 -0.51
C VAL A 48 -6.12 10.45 -0.78
N HIS A 49 -5.39 11.11 0.13
CA HIS A 49 -5.05 12.52 -0.05
C HIS A 49 -4.07 12.76 -1.22
N GLU A 50 -3.08 11.88 -1.43
CA GLU A 50 -2.19 11.97 -2.58
C GLU A 50 -2.94 11.77 -3.91
N ALA A 51 -3.88 10.83 -3.96
CA ALA A 51 -4.72 10.60 -5.14
C ALA A 51 -5.65 11.79 -5.41
N TRP A 52 -6.24 12.36 -4.35
CA TRP A 52 -7.10 13.54 -4.44
C TRP A 52 -6.37 14.74 -5.03
N VAL A 53 -5.16 15.07 -4.54
CA VAL A 53 -4.34 16.16 -5.08
C VAL A 53 -3.96 15.89 -6.54
N ARG A 54 -3.68 14.63 -6.91
CA ARG A 54 -3.44 14.28 -8.32
C ARG A 54 -4.68 14.36 -9.20
N MET A 55 -5.90 14.32 -8.67
CA MET A 55 -7.11 14.41 -9.49
C MET A 55 -7.73 15.81 -9.57
N VAL A 56 -7.65 16.56 -8.47
CA VAL A 56 -8.36 17.83 -8.28
C VAL A 56 -7.38 19.00 -8.07
N GLY A 57 -6.09 18.71 -7.94
CA GLY A 57 -5.08 19.74 -7.71
C GLY A 57 -4.84 20.65 -8.92
N PRO A 58 -4.36 21.88 -8.69
CA PRO A 58 -4.20 22.93 -9.70
C PRO A 58 -3.19 22.60 -10.81
N ALA A 59 -2.39 21.56 -10.63
CA ALA A 59 -1.38 21.11 -11.59
C ALA A 59 -1.93 20.17 -12.66
N ASN A 60 -3.18 19.71 -12.54
CA ASN A 60 -3.81 18.88 -13.56
C ASN A 60 -4.99 19.65 -14.17
N GLU A 61 -5.08 19.62 -15.50
CA GLU A 61 -6.26 20.12 -16.18
C GLU A 61 -7.49 19.43 -15.57
N PRO A 62 -8.55 20.18 -15.22
CA PRO A 62 -9.77 19.57 -14.74
C PRO A 62 -10.19 18.57 -15.81
N ALA A 63 -10.16 17.27 -15.46
CA ALA A 63 -10.54 16.22 -16.39
C ALA A 63 -11.88 16.62 -16.99
N SER A 64 -11.87 16.94 -18.28
CA SER A 64 -13.00 17.53 -18.95
C SER A 64 -14.19 16.58 -18.80
N GLY A 65 -15.15 16.96 -17.97
CA GLY A 65 -16.40 16.25 -17.73
C GLY A 65 -16.25 14.84 -17.14
N TRP A 66 -16.30 14.72 -15.82
CA TRP A 66 -16.63 13.43 -15.21
C TRP A 66 -18.06 13.02 -15.61
N GLU A 67 -18.18 12.06 -16.52
CA GLU A 67 -19.47 11.56 -17.04
C GLU A 67 -20.38 10.93 -15.97
N GLY A 68 -19.88 10.68 -14.76
CA GLY A 68 -20.67 10.23 -13.63
C GLY A 68 -19.84 9.70 -12.46
N ARG A 69 -20.52 9.23 -11.40
CA ARG A 69 -19.89 8.68 -10.19
C ARG A 69 -18.99 7.49 -10.49
N ALA A 70 -19.42 6.57 -11.37
CA ALA A 70 -18.64 5.38 -11.72
C ALA A 70 -17.31 5.76 -12.40
N HIS A 71 -17.34 6.72 -13.34
CA HIS A 71 -16.15 7.24 -14.00
C HIS A 71 -15.21 7.92 -13.00
N PHE A 72 -15.75 8.76 -12.11
CA PHE A 72 -14.96 9.41 -11.05
C PHE A 72 -14.27 8.40 -10.12
N VAL A 73 -15.01 7.40 -9.63
CA VAL A 73 -14.45 6.36 -8.75
C VAL A 73 -13.39 5.52 -9.48
N GLY A 74 -13.62 5.18 -10.75
CA GLY A 74 -12.64 4.49 -11.58
C GLY A 74 -11.34 5.28 -11.74
N ALA A 75 -11.44 6.59 -12.03
CA ALA A 75 -10.28 7.46 -12.10
C ALA A 75 -9.57 7.62 -10.76
N PHE A 76 -10.32 7.65 -9.65
CA PHE A 76 -9.74 7.68 -8.30
C PHE A 76 -8.97 6.41 -7.98
N ALA A 77 -9.52 5.25 -8.32
CA ALA A 77 -8.86 3.96 -8.15
C ALA A 77 -7.54 3.90 -8.96
N GLU A 78 -7.53 4.45 -10.17
CA GLU A 78 -6.34 4.52 -11.02
C GLU A 78 -5.30 5.50 -10.49
N ALA A 79 -5.73 6.66 -9.98
CA ALA A 79 -4.84 7.62 -9.32
C ALA A 79 -4.15 7.00 -8.09
N MET A 80 -4.89 6.26 -7.25
CA MET A 80 -4.33 5.50 -6.12
C MET A 80 -3.29 4.47 -6.57
N ARG A 81 -3.59 3.69 -7.62
CA ARG A 81 -2.64 2.71 -8.16
C ARG A 81 -1.33 3.37 -8.60
N ARG A 82 -1.39 4.52 -9.27
CA ARG A 82 -0.21 5.29 -9.68
C ARG A 82 0.60 5.77 -8.48
N VAL A 83 -0.07 6.22 -7.41
CA VAL A 83 0.60 6.58 -6.14
C VAL A 83 1.37 5.40 -5.55
N LEU A 84 0.75 4.22 -5.48
CA LEU A 84 1.37 3.01 -4.95
C LEU A 84 2.60 2.59 -5.77
N VAL A 85 2.48 2.61 -7.10
CA VAL A 85 3.60 2.31 -8.00
C VAL A 85 4.74 3.31 -7.83
N ASP A 86 4.44 4.60 -7.77
CA ASP A 86 5.44 5.63 -7.52
C ASP A 86 6.12 5.44 -6.16
N HIS A 87 5.35 5.10 -5.13
CA HIS A 87 5.88 4.83 -3.80
C HIS A 87 6.83 3.62 -3.80
N ALA A 88 6.43 2.52 -4.43
CA ALA A 88 7.27 1.34 -4.62
C ALA A 88 8.57 1.66 -5.39
N ARG A 89 8.46 2.40 -6.50
CA ARG A 89 9.61 2.85 -7.30
C ARG A 89 10.56 3.74 -6.50
N ARG A 90 10.03 4.70 -5.73
CA ARG A 90 10.84 5.60 -4.88
C ARG A 90 11.61 4.83 -3.82
N ARG A 91 11.01 3.80 -3.23
CA ARG A 91 11.68 2.92 -2.25
C ARG A 91 12.80 2.07 -2.88
N GLY A 92 12.62 1.62 -4.12
CA GLY A 92 13.64 0.84 -4.83
C GLY A 92 14.86 1.66 -5.30
N ARG A 93 14.83 3.00 -5.21
CA ARG A 93 15.98 3.81 -5.63
C ARG A 93 17.16 3.60 -4.68
N ILE A 94 18.35 3.32 -5.24
CA ILE A 94 19.60 3.11 -4.51
C ILE A 94 19.88 4.25 -3.51
N LYS A 95 19.71 5.52 -3.94
CA LYS A 95 19.87 6.72 -3.08
C LYS A 95 18.96 6.73 -1.82
N ARG A 96 17.91 5.91 -1.77
CA ARG A 96 16.93 5.85 -0.67
C ARG A 96 16.98 4.51 0.10
N GLY A 97 18.11 3.81 0.04
CA GLY A 97 18.33 2.52 0.69
C GLY A 97 17.77 1.33 -0.09
N GLY A 98 17.61 1.47 -1.41
CA GLY A 98 17.29 0.33 -2.28
C GLY A 98 18.38 -0.73 -2.19
N GLY A 99 18.00 -1.97 -1.88
CA GLY A 99 18.93 -3.08 -1.58
C GLY A 99 19.30 -3.21 -0.10
N CYS A 100 18.94 -2.27 0.76
CA CYS A 100 19.19 -2.35 2.21
C CYS A 100 17.98 -2.92 2.95
N ARG A 101 18.23 -3.82 3.92
CA ARG A 101 17.21 -4.29 4.87
C ARG A 101 16.83 -3.14 5.81
N ARG A 102 15.54 -2.78 5.87
CA ARG A 102 15.03 -1.77 6.81
C ARG A 102 14.78 -2.42 8.17
N VAL A 103 15.38 -1.87 9.21
CA VAL A 103 15.21 -2.33 10.60
C VAL A 103 14.39 -1.29 11.36
N PRO A 104 13.38 -1.69 12.15
CA PRO A 104 12.59 -0.76 12.96
C PRO A 104 13.46 -0.04 14.00
N LEU A 105 13.31 1.28 14.11
CA LEU A 105 14.07 2.12 15.06
C LEU A 105 13.74 1.86 16.55
N GLY A 106 12.66 1.13 16.84
CA GLY A 106 12.29 0.69 18.19
C GLY A 106 12.81 -0.70 18.56
N ALA A 107 13.43 -1.42 17.63
CA ALA A 107 13.97 -2.76 17.84
C ALA A 107 15.47 -2.70 18.18
N LEU A 108 15.84 -1.90 19.19
CA LEU A 108 17.04 -2.20 19.97
C LEU A 108 16.72 -3.31 20.98
N ASP A 109 16.14 -4.40 20.50
CA ASP A 109 16.12 -5.65 21.25
C ASP A 109 17.39 -6.40 20.86
N LEU A 110 18.27 -6.51 21.84
CA LEU A 110 19.56 -7.20 21.83
C LEU A 110 19.42 -8.73 21.67
N ILE A 111 18.45 -9.21 20.88
CA ILE A 111 18.33 -10.62 20.53
C ILE A 111 18.97 -10.74 19.14
N GLY A 112 20.22 -11.20 19.11
CA GLY A 112 20.97 -11.38 17.87
C GLY A 112 20.14 -12.15 16.84
N ASP A 113 20.20 -11.71 15.58
CA ASP A 113 19.63 -12.43 14.45
C ASP A 113 20.03 -13.92 14.60
N PRO A 114 19.09 -14.88 14.57
CA PRO A 114 19.44 -16.28 14.57
C PRO A 114 20.35 -16.54 13.37
N ASP A 115 21.47 -17.21 13.66
CA ASP A 115 22.50 -17.54 12.68
C ASP A 115 21.84 -18.14 11.42
N PRO A 116 22.04 -17.55 10.22
CA PRO A 116 21.51 -18.11 8.98
C PRO A 116 21.90 -19.58 8.77
N GLU A 117 23.04 -20.01 9.29
CA GLU A 117 23.47 -21.42 9.27
C GLU A 117 22.59 -22.29 10.19
N LEU A 118 22.16 -21.76 11.34
CA LEU A 118 21.24 -22.45 12.26
C LEU A 118 19.84 -22.59 11.65
N ILE A 119 19.36 -21.57 10.93
CA ILE A 119 18.06 -21.61 10.23
C ILE A 119 18.11 -22.66 9.11
N GLY A 120 19.18 -22.69 8.32
CA GLY A 120 19.38 -23.72 7.30
C GLY A 120 19.46 -25.13 7.91
N ALA A 121 20.24 -25.30 8.98
CA ALA A 121 20.36 -26.57 9.68
C ALA A 121 19.04 -27.06 10.29
N LEU A 122 18.18 -26.14 10.75
CA LEU A 122 16.86 -26.45 11.26
C LEU A 122 15.92 -26.95 10.15
N ASP A 123 15.91 -26.31 8.99
CA ASP A 123 15.10 -26.72 7.84
C ASP A 123 15.53 -28.10 7.30
N ASP A 124 16.84 -28.36 7.25
CA ASP A 124 17.40 -29.66 6.90
C ASP A 124 16.99 -30.74 7.93
N ALA A 125 17.00 -30.42 9.22
CA ALA A 125 16.58 -31.34 10.27
C ALA A 125 15.07 -31.66 10.21
N ILE A 126 14.22 -30.66 9.94
CA ILE A 126 12.77 -30.84 9.78
C ILE A 126 12.47 -31.68 8.53
N SER A 127 13.19 -31.45 7.43
CA SER A 127 13.06 -32.22 6.19
C SER A 127 13.44 -33.70 6.39
N ARG A 128 14.49 -33.97 7.17
CA ARG A 128 14.88 -35.34 7.54
C ARG A 128 13.86 -36.03 8.46
N LEU A 129 13.24 -35.27 9.36
CA LEU A 129 12.18 -35.76 10.24
C LEU A 129 10.92 -36.10 9.46
N GLU A 130 10.54 -35.28 8.48
CA GLU A 130 9.37 -35.52 7.61
C GLU A 130 9.51 -36.82 6.79
N ALA A 131 10.73 -37.23 6.46
CA ALA A 131 10.99 -38.51 5.81
C ALA A 131 10.81 -39.73 6.74
N HIS A 132 10.84 -39.53 8.06
CA HIS A 132 10.67 -40.60 9.06
C HIS A 132 9.28 -40.60 9.70
N ASP A 133 8.75 -39.43 10.04
CA ASP A 133 7.43 -39.25 10.65
C ASP A 133 6.81 -37.91 10.25
N ARG A 134 5.79 -37.99 9.39
CA ARG A 134 5.14 -36.82 8.82
C ARG A 134 4.33 -36.03 9.84
N GLU A 135 3.70 -36.69 10.80
CA GLU A 135 2.82 -36.06 11.80
C GLU A 135 3.63 -35.23 12.80
N LEU A 136 4.75 -35.77 13.27
CA LEU A 136 5.68 -35.05 14.15
C LEU A 136 6.28 -33.80 13.49
N SER A 137 6.52 -33.84 12.17
CA SER A 137 7.03 -32.68 11.41
C SER A 137 6.03 -31.52 11.31
N GLN A 138 4.73 -31.81 11.40
CA GLN A 138 3.68 -30.78 11.35
C GLN A 138 3.54 -30.06 12.71
N VAL A 139 3.73 -30.79 13.82
CA VAL A 139 3.64 -30.20 15.17
C VAL A 139 4.76 -29.20 15.42
N VAL A 140 5.97 -29.44 14.90
CA VAL A 140 7.13 -28.53 15.07
C VAL A 140 7.04 -27.27 14.20
N ARG A 141 6.20 -27.27 13.15
CA ARG A 141 6.03 -26.15 12.20
C ARG A 141 4.93 -25.15 12.60
N LEU A 142 4.21 -25.38 13.70
CA LEU A 142 3.14 -24.52 14.23
C LEU A 142 3.67 -23.61 15.34
#